data_AF-A0AAV5TQJ8-F1
#
_entry.id   AF-A0AAV5TQJ8-F1
#
_cell.length_a   1.000
_cell.length_b   1.000
_cell.length_c   1.000
_cell.angle_alpha   90.00
_cell.angle_beta   90.00
_cell.angle_gamma   90.00
#
_symmetry.space_group_name_H-M   'P 1'
#
loop_
_entity.id
_entity.type
_entity.pdbx_description
1 polymer ?
#
loop_
_entity_poly.entity_id
_entity_poly.type
_entity_poly.pdbx_seq_one_letter_code
_entity_poly.pdbx_strand_id
1 'polypeptide(L)'
;QGSVYQYSQENTEEEEGEEIEEDEDEREKEESGKYAIVEETCLLQLFKRCQECGEIIDMSEIKRWRCDSARTLSYDCLKCDATVKWDSQEKVGSGRGQVFSANHSIPIAAFITGTPIPRLCDFANLLDLDLPSDRTMRKVIREIGSVAIERVFRAWQETVREEAVNAAGGKGLQVSIDGQFDSPRHTTSNCKVTVIDCETKLALAGVAMHKRMEGIDGISCRMESEGTLLALTELVDDGIPIRTRVGDQNGMVNKILRENAKTEHIIMRLDWWHAQKPLRKEWWKLVKENPQLAPIYRAFFNHLYHVHHKYPEKDDRPRALEVVQSFVMHIQGKHKWDKRDGFQLVTECEHGQLKRMKKGEKRLTLKAGSPELELVREMLHKPRFGKAFLSAASLIDTAINESYHSLSLMYSPKRFACAPLYYQLKMWLSMLHFNSMKLNDLLGTRNEIGNSVLSRKGRVVLAIKRKRSVDEHTWREEIMEESIRVRDEQCNARVARRIGMPEDDIFDDLTKWWEEKEEWYGLEEEAEEEEDEGEEE
;
A
#
# COMPACT_ATOMS: atom_id res chain seq x y z
N GLN A 1 -16.09 -0.01 33.32
CA GLN A 1 -17.55 0.08 33.54
C GLN A 1 -18.21 -0.17 32.19
N GLY A 2 -19.15 -1.11 32.14
CA GLY A 2 -19.57 -1.79 30.90
C GLY A 2 -20.51 -0.98 30.01
N SER A 3 -20.28 -1.02 28.70
CA SER A 3 -21.22 -0.51 27.70
C SER A 3 -22.37 -1.50 27.52
N VAL A 4 -23.56 -1.03 27.84
CA VAL A 4 -24.84 -1.73 27.71
C VAL A 4 -25.21 -1.82 26.21
N TYR A 5 -25.63 -3.01 25.77
CA TYR A 5 -26.22 -3.24 24.46
C TYR A 5 -27.67 -2.73 24.46
N GLN A 6 -28.01 -1.78 23.58
CA GLN A 6 -29.38 -1.43 23.24
C GLN A 6 -29.73 -1.93 21.82
N TYR A 7 -30.94 -2.48 21.71
CA TYR A 7 -31.54 -3.03 20.50
C TYR A 7 -32.29 -1.89 19.81
N SER A 8 -31.88 -1.47 18.61
CA SER A 8 -32.64 -0.45 17.86
C SER A 8 -33.77 -1.14 17.11
N GLN A 9 -35.01 -0.77 17.45
CA GLN A 9 -36.20 -1.07 16.70
C GLN A 9 -36.19 -0.31 15.37
N GLU A 10 -36.69 -0.97 14.33
CA GLU A 10 -37.03 -0.38 13.04
C GLU A 10 -38.05 0.75 13.26
N ASN A 11 -37.83 1.90 12.64
CA ASN A 11 -38.87 2.86 12.33
C ASN A 11 -38.64 3.38 10.91
N THR A 12 -39.64 3.15 10.08
CA THR A 12 -39.83 3.63 8.73
C THR A 12 -40.81 4.79 8.83
N GLU A 13 -40.48 5.98 8.34
CA GLU A 13 -41.37 7.14 8.09
C GLU A 13 -40.50 8.12 7.27
N GLU A 14 -40.67 8.18 5.96
CA GLU A 14 -41.55 9.09 5.19
C GLU A 14 -41.02 10.53 5.07
N GLU A 15 -40.97 10.99 3.82
CA GLU A 15 -40.43 12.24 3.31
C GLU A 15 -41.30 13.44 3.69
N GLU A 16 -40.69 14.53 4.18
CA GLU A 16 -41.23 15.88 4.00
C GLU A 16 -40.08 16.82 3.58
N GLY A 17 -40.33 17.58 2.51
CA GLY A 17 -39.35 18.45 1.88
C GLY A 17 -39.04 19.71 2.69
N GLU A 18 -37.76 19.99 2.84
CA GLU A 18 -37.27 21.28 3.32
C GLU A 18 -36.88 22.14 2.11
N GLU A 19 -37.51 23.31 2.03
CA GLU A 19 -37.15 24.40 1.13
C GLU A 19 -35.72 24.84 1.42
N ILE A 20 -34.86 24.79 0.41
CA ILE A 20 -33.49 25.29 0.48
C ILE A 20 -33.58 26.81 0.35
N GLU A 21 -33.47 27.53 1.46
CA GLU A 21 -33.10 28.95 1.44
C GLU A 21 -31.67 29.06 0.90
N GLU A 22 -31.51 29.78 -0.20
CA GLU A 22 -30.20 30.12 -0.78
C GLU A 22 -29.50 31.11 0.17
N ASP A 23 -28.72 30.58 1.11
CA ASP A 23 -27.74 31.36 1.85
C ASP A 23 -26.66 31.84 0.87
N GLU A 24 -26.64 33.14 0.60
CA GLU A 24 -25.59 33.80 -0.18
C GLU A 24 -24.22 33.56 0.48
N ASP A 25 -23.40 32.74 -0.17
CA ASP A 25 -22.05 32.35 0.24
C ASP A 25 -21.20 33.53 0.77
N GLU A 26 -20.90 33.54 2.06
CA GLU A 26 -19.64 34.09 2.57
C GLU A 26 -18.51 33.19 2.04
N ARG A 27 -18.08 33.40 0.79
CA ARG A 27 -16.90 32.72 0.24
C ARG A 27 -15.67 33.19 1.01
N GLU A 28 -15.20 32.36 1.93
CA GLU A 28 -13.82 32.43 2.41
C GLU A 28 -12.91 32.58 1.18
N LYS A 29 -12.03 33.58 1.17
CA LYS A 29 -11.09 33.79 0.07
C LYS A 29 -10.13 32.61 0.00
N GLU A 30 -10.50 31.58 -0.76
CA GLU A 30 -9.59 30.49 -1.13
C GLU A 30 -8.36 31.11 -1.81
N GLU A 31 -7.17 30.69 -1.37
CA GLU A 31 -5.92 31.09 -2.03
C GLU A 31 -5.97 30.62 -3.49
N SER A 32 -5.74 31.55 -4.42
CA SER A 32 -5.75 31.23 -5.85
C SER A 32 -4.63 30.26 -6.19
N GLY A 33 -4.94 29.19 -6.91
CA GLY A 33 -3.95 28.24 -7.40
C GLY A 33 -2.89 28.88 -8.31
N LYS A 34 -1.67 28.32 -8.31
CA LYS A 34 -0.53 28.82 -9.10
C LYS A 34 -0.73 28.75 -10.62
N TYR A 35 -1.47 27.74 -11.09
CA TYR A 35 -1.69 27.49 -12.52
C TYR A 35 -3.18 27.61 -12.85
N ALA A 36 -3.50 28.17 -14.03
CA ALA A 36 -4.86 28.30 -14.54
C ALA A 36 -4.94 27.79 -15.99
N ILE A 37 -6.07 27.17 -16.33
CA ILE A 37 -6.40 26.80 -17.71
C ILE A 37 -7.12 27.99 -18.33
N VAL A 38 -6.60 28.50 -19.45
CA VAL A 38 -7.14 29.67 -20.15
C VAL A 38 -7.23 29.37 -21.63
N GLU A 39 -8.38 29.64 -22.25
CA GLU A 39 -8.55 29.52 -23.70
C GLU A 39 -7.58 30.45 -24.44
N GLU A 40 -7.03 30.01 -25.56
CA GLU A 40 -6.08 30.80 -26.34
C GLU A 40 -6.69 32.14 -26.80
N THR A 41 -7.97 32.12 -27.19
CA THR A 41 -8.73 33.32 -27.59
C THR A 41 -8.82 34.34 -26.45
N CYS A 42 -9.08 33.91 -25.22
CA CYS A 42 -9.11 34.77 -24.03
C CYS A 42 -7.73 35.33 -23.71
N LEU A 43 -6.69 34.50 -23.77
CA LEU A 43 -5.31 34.92 -23.54
C LEU A 43 -4.89 36.02 -24.53
N LEU A 44 -5.19 35.84 -25.81
CA LEU A 44 -4.84 36.80 -26.87
C LEU A 44 -5.53 38.16 -26.67
N GLN A 45 -6.71 38.22 -26.04
CA GLN A 45 -7.37 39.50 -25.78
C GLN A 45 -6.58 40.44 -24.88
N LEU A 46 -5.66 39.91 -24.05
CA LEU A 46 -4.80 40.70 -23.17
C LEU A 46 -3.70 41.46 -23.93
N PHE A 47 -3.41 41.09 -25.18
CA PHE A 47 -2.31 41.62 -25.98
C PHE A 47 -2.77 42.56 -27.11
N LYS A 48 -4.03 43.02 -27.09
CA LYS A 48 -4.54 44.03 -28.05
C LYS A 48 -3.80 45.37 -27.99
N ARG A 49 -3.07 45.61 -26.90
CA ARG A 49 -2.28 46.82 -26.65
C ARG A 49 -0.87 46.47 -26.21
N CYS A 50 0.08 47.32 -26.59
CA CYS A 50 1.47 47.23 -26.18
C CYS A 50 1.60 47.35 -24.67
N GLN A 51 2.31 46.40 -24.07
CA GLN A 51 2.54 46.34 -22.63
C GLN A 51 3.49 47.45 -22.15
N GLU A 52 4.29 48.04 -23.05
CA GLU A 52 5.21 49.13 -22.73
C GLU A 52 4.57 50.52 -22.91
N CYS A 53 3.86 50.77 -24.02
CA CYS A 53 3.36 52.11 -24.37
C CYS A 53 1.84 52.23 -24.56
N GLY A 54 1.09 51.13 -24.49
CA GLY A 54 -0.38 51.11 -24.61
C GLY A 54 -0.96 51.25 -26.03
N GLU A 55 -0.10 51.35 -27.06
CA GLU A 55 -0.52 51.46 -28.46
C GLU A 55 -1.25 50.20 -28.95
N ILE A 56 -2.19 50.36 -29.88
CA ILE A 56 -2.93 49.22 -30.44
C ILE A 56 -1.96 48.34 -31.24
N ILE A 57 -2.02 47.03 -31.01
CA ILE A 57 -1.23 46.04 -31.74
C ILE A 57 -2.12 45.34 -32.76
N ASP A 58 -1.58 45.14 -33.96
CA ASP A 58 -2.16 44.20 -34.91
C ASP A 58 -1.95 42.77 -34.40
N MET A 59 -3.03 42.14 -33.96
CA MET A 59 -3.02 40.78 -33.43
C MET A 59 -2.48 39.75 -34.43
N SER A 60 -2.51 40.02 -35.74
CA SER A 60 -1.96 39.14 -36.77
C SER A 60 -0.43 39.10 -36.79
N GLU A 61 0.24 40.12 -36.26
CA GLU A 61 1.70 40.23 -36.17
C GLU A 61 2.27 39.58 -34.89
N ILE A 62 1.40 39.09 -33.99
CA ILE A 62 1.82 38.38 -32.78
C ILE A 62 2.33 36.99 -33.16
N LYS A 63 3.63 36.77 -32.98
CA LYS A 63 4.26 35.46 -33.11
C LYS A 63 3.95 34.63 -31.87
N ARG A 64 3.58 33.38 -32.10
CA ARG A 64 3.09 32.45 -31.07
C ARG A 64 3.91 31.18 -31.12
N TRP A 65 4.37 30.72 -29.95
CA TRP A 65 5.03 29.44 -29.80
C TRP A 65 4.36 28.62 -28.71
N ARG A 66 4.16 27.34 -29.02
CA ARG A 66 3.78 26.31 -28.06
C ARG A 66 5.04 25.67 -27.54
N CYS A 67 5.24 25.72 -26.22
CA CYS A 67 6.38 25.13 -25.54
C CYS A 67 5.87 24.13 -24.51
N ASP A 68 5.31 23.03 -25.02
CA ASP A 68 4.48 22.09 -24.27
C ASP A 68 3.34 22.84 -23.56
N SER A 69 3.25 22.78 -22.23
CA SER A 69 2.21 23.45 -21.44
C SER A 69 2.32 24.99 -21.41
N ALA A 70 3.45 25.55 -21.84
CA ALA A 70 3.66 26.99 -21.85
C ALA A 70 3.33 27.64 -23.20
N ARG A 71 2.96 28.91 -23.13
CA ARG A 71 2.77 29.80 -24.29
C ARG A 71 3.82 30.89 -24.25
N THR A 72 4.50 31.08 -25.37
CA THR A 72 5.35 32.23 -25.59
C THR A 72 4.73 33.09 -26.68
N LEU A 73 4.63 34.39 -26.42
CA LEU A 73 4.15 35.39 -27.36
C LEU A 73 5.26 36.41 -27.59
N SER A 74 5.40 36.89 -28.83
CA SER A 74 6.22 38.07 -29.10
C SER A 74 5.64 38.94 -30.19
N TYR A 75 5.83 40.25 -30.06
CA TYR A 75 5.48 41.21 -31.09
C TYR A 75 6.42 42.41 -31.03
N ASP A 76 6.50 43.14 -32.15
CA ASP A 76 7.25 44.38 -32.26
C ASP A 76 6.27 45.56 -32.27
N CYS A 77 6.48 46.55 -31.39
CA CYS A 77 5.64 47.74 -31.34
C CYS A 77 6.19 48.83 -32.27
N LEU A 78 5.42 49.18 -33.31
CA LEU A 78 5.81 50.18 -34.31
C LEU A 78 5.90 51.63 -33.78
N LYS A 79 5.43 51.90 -32.56
CA LYS A 79 5.43 53.26 -31.99
C LYS A 79 6.61 53.53 -31.07
N CYS A 80 6.95 52.57 -30.22
CA CYS A 80 8.06 52.71 -29.27
C CYS A 80 9.27 51.83 -29.63
N ASP A 81 9.22 51.15 -30.79
CA ASP A 81 10.24 50.24 -31.30
C ASP A 81 10.63 49.11 -30.32
N ALA A 82 9.75 48.81 -29.36
CA ALA A 82 9.98 47.77 -28.38
C ALA A 82 9.59 46.39 -28.93
N THR A 83 10.52 45.43 -28.84
CA THR A 83 10.21 44.01 -29.01
C THR A 83 9.78 43.44 -27.66
N VAL A 84 8.51 43.11 -27.53
CA VAL A 84 7.97 42.53 -26.30
C VAL A 84 7.94 41.02 -26.45
N LYS A 85 8.48 40.32 -25.46
CA LYS A 85 8.35 38.87 -25.30
C LYS A 85 7.64 38.59 -23.99
N TRP A 86 6.60 37.76 -24.05
CA TRP A 86 5.84 37.32 -22.90
C TRP A 86 5.80 35.79 -22.86
N ASP A 87 6.02 35.23 -21.67
CA ASP A 87 5.96 33.81 -21.39
C ASP A 87 4.85 33.57 -20.36
N SER A 88 4.00 32.55 -20.59
CA SER A 88 2.86 32.25 -19.70
C SER A 88 3.24 31.57 -18.40
N GLN A 89 4.51 31.18 -18.25
CA GLN A 89 5.04 30.50 -17.09
C GLN A 89 6.47 30.97 -16.85
N GLU A 90 6.85 31.03 -15.57
CA GLU A 90 8.25 31.21 -15.20
C GLU A 90 9.07 29.98 -15.58
N LYS A 91 10.40 30.14 -15.62
CA LYS A 91 11.33 29.04 -15.85
C LYS A 91 11.98 28.61 -14.55
N VAL A 92 12.13 27.30 -14.39
CA VAL A 92 12.83 26.67 -13.26
C VAL A 92 14.13 26.04 -13.73
N GLY A 93 15.10 26.00 -12.83
CA GLY A 93 16.46 25.55 -13.11
C GLY A 93 17.41 26.70 -13.43
N SER A 94 18.67 26.34 -13.64
CA SER A 94 19.77 27.27 -13.90
C SER A 94 20.28 27.21 -15.34
N GLY A 95 20.88 28.31 -15.81
CA GLY A 95 21.59 28.37 -17.10
C GLY A 95 20.77 27.90 -18.31
N ARG A 96 21.39 27.09 -19.18
CA ARG A 96 20.75 26.55 -20.39
C ARG A 96 19.83 25.35 -20.11
N GLY A 97 19.75 24.87 -18.86
CA GLY A 97 18.89 23.76 -18.44
C GLY A 97 17.47 24.19 -18.01
N GLN A 98 17.18 25.48 -18.10
CA GLN A 98 15.90 26.07 -17.74
C GLN A 98 14.74 25.51 -18.56
N VAL A 99 13.65 25.16 -17.87
CA VAL A 99 12.39 24.72 -18.48
C VAL A 99 11.22 25.49 -17.86
N PHE A 100 10.12 25.61 -18.58
CA PHE A 100 8.90 26.19 -18.00
C PHE A 100 8.42 25.40 -16.79
N SER A 101 7.94 26.09 -15.77
CA SER A 101 7.70 25.53 -14.43
C SER A 101 6.74 24.35 -14.45
N ALA A 102 5.67 24.40 -15.25
CA ALA A 102 4.71 23.30 -15.35
C ALA A 102 5.25 22.14 -16.19
N ASN A 103 6.16 22.38 -17.15
CA ASN A 103 6.83 21.29 -17.89
C ASN A 103 7.73 20.44 -16.98
N HIS A 104 8.21 21.02 -15.88
CA HIS A 104 8.88 20.28 -14.81
C HIS A 104 7.87 19.67 -13.83
N SER A 105 6.90 20.47 -13.39
CA SER A 105 6.02 20.11 -12.26
C SER A 105 4.99 19.05 -12.62
N ILE A 106 4.38 19.11 -13.81
CA ILE A 106 3.31 18.20 -14.23
C ILE A 106 3.76 16.73 -14.24
N PRO A 107 4.88 16.34 -14.90
CA PRO A 107 5.34 14.95 -14.88
C PRO A 107 5.58 14.41 -13.47
N ILE A 108 6.21 15.22 -12.61
CA ILE A 108 6.57 14.82 -11.25
C ILE A 108 5.32 14.71 -10.39
N ALA A 109 4.47 15.74 -10.38
CA ALA A 109 3.19 15.76 -9.66
C ALA A 109 2.30 14.59 -10.08
N ALA A 110 2.18 14.31 -11.38
CA ALA A 110 1.42 13.16 -11.88
C ALA A 110 1.97 11.85 -11.33
N PHE A 111 3.29 11.68 -11.35
CA PHE A 111 3.93 10.45 -10.89
C PHE A 111 3.79 10.24 -9.37
N ILE A 112 4.08 11.28 -8.56
CA ILE A 112 4.01 11.20 -7.09
C ILE A 112 2.58 11.13 -6.53
N THR A 113 1.58 11.48 -7.33
CA THR A 113 0.16 11.30 -6.98
C THR A 113 -0.43 9.98 -7.47
N GLY A 114 0.35 9.18 -8.21
CA GLY A 114 -0.11 7.90 -8.77
C GLY A 114 -0.97 8.05 -10.02
N THR A 115 -1.02 9.25 -10.63
CA THR A 115 -1.73 9.48 -11.90
C THR A 115 -1.02 8.74 -13.03
N PRO A 116 -1.67 7.78 -13.72
CA PRO A 116 -1.06 7.08 -14.83
C PRO A 116 -0.82 8.04 -16.01
N ILE A 117 0.43 8.17 -16.47
CA ILE A 117 0.79 9.07 -17.57
C ILE A 117 -0.07 8.87 -18.84
N PRO A 118 -0.36 7.62 -19.30
CA PRO A 118 -1.26 7.45 -20.44
C PRO A 118 -2.66 8.06 -20.21
N ARG A 119 -3.18 7.98 -18.99
CA ARG A 119 -4.49 8.58 -18.65
C ARG A 119 -4.44 10.10 -18.58
N LEU A 120 -3.31 10.67 -18.18
CA LEU A 120 -3.08 12.10 -18.23
C LEU A 120 -3.02 12.59 -19.69
N CYS A 121 -2.35 11.84 -20.57
CA CYS A 121 -2.34 12.12 -22.00
C CYS A 121 -3.75 12.02 -22.61
N ASP A 122 -4.51 10.96 -22.31
CA ASP A 122 -5.91 10.82 -22.77
C ASP A 122 -6.76 12.03 -22.34
N PHE A 123 -6.63 12.44 -21.08
CA PHE A 123 -7.32 13.61 -20.53
C PHE A 123 -6.96 14.89 -21.27
N ALA A 124 -5.67 15.11 -21.52
CA ALA A 124 -5.20 16.30 -22.24
C ALA A 124 -5.68 16.32 -23.69
N ASN A 125 -5.64 15.17 -24.37
CA ASN A 125 -6.11 15.03 -25.75
C ASN A 125 -7.61 15.32 -25.89
N LEU A 126 -8.43 14.90 -24.93
CA LEU A 126 -9.87 15.17 -24.96
C LEU A 126 -10.22 16.65 -24.82
N LEU A 127 -9.37 17.42 -24.13
CA LEU A 127 -9.55 18.85 -23.89
C LEU A 127 -8.72 19.73 -24.84
N ASP A 128 -7.97 19.13 -25.77
CA ASP A 128 -6.97 19.82 -26.60
C ASP A 128 -5.98 20.67 -25.77
N LEU A 129 -5.57 20.12 -24.62
CA LEU A 129 -4.59 20.75 -23.74
C LEU A 129 -3.18 20.35 -24.15
N ASP A 130 -2.33 21.36 -24.38
CA ASP A 130 -0.91 21.10 -24.56
C ASP A 130 -0.26 20.74 -23.22
N LEU A 131 0.33 19.54 -23.16
CA LEU A 131 1.17 19.05 -22.08
C LEU A 131 2.52 18.60 -22.63
N PRO A 132 3.55 18.43 -21.78
CA PRO A 132 4.78 17.76 -22.21
C PRO A 132 4.46 16.38 -22.78
N SER A 133 5.13 15.99 -23.87
CA SER A 133 4.91 14.67 -24.47
C SER A 133 5.21 13.52 -23.48
N ASP A 134 4.60 12.35 -23.66
CA ASP A 134 4.84 11.17 -22.80
C ASP A 134 6.34 10.86 -22.66
N ARG A 135 7.10 10.92 -23.76
CA ARG A 135 8.56 10.79 -23.76
C ARG A 135 9.24 11.83 -22.86
N THR A 136 8.83 13.09 -22.95
CA THR A 136 9.39 14.19 -22.14
C THR A 136 9.05 14.01 -20.67
N MET A 137 7.80 13.64 -20.36
CA MET A 137 7.36 13.37 -19.00
C MET A 137 8.17 12.23 -18.36
N ARG A 138 8.31 11.10 -19.05
CA ARG A 138 9.11 9.95 -18.59
C ARG A 138 10.57 10.32 -18.40
N LYS A 139 11.14 11.12 -19.31
CA LYS A 139 12.52 11.62 -19.17
C LYS A 139 12.68 12.45 -17.89
N VAL A 140 11.79 13.40 -17.62
CA VAL A 140 11.83 14.22 -16.40
C VAL A 140 11.67 13.35 -15.14
N ILE A 141 10.75 12.38 -15.16
CA ILE A 141 10.58 11.46 -14.04
C ILE A 141 11.85 10.63 -13.81
N ARG A 142 12.45 10.07 -14.87
CA ARG A 142 13.65 9.24 -14.76
C ARG A 142 14.88 10.04 -14.34
N GLU A 143 15.14 11.19 -14.96
CA GLU A 143 16.37 11.94 -14.71
C GLU A 143 16.29 12.74 -13.41
N ILE A 144 15.12 13.28 -13.07
CA ILE A 144 14.99 14.24 -11.97
C ILE A 144 14.11 13.68 -10.86
N GLY A 145 12.92 13.20 -11.22
CA GLY A 145 11.94 12.69 -10.25
C GLY A 145 12.48 11.50 -9.44
N SER A 146 13.20 10.57 -10.07
CA SER A 146 13.72 9.35 -9.44
C SER A 146 14.68 9.68 -8.29
N VAL A 147 15.63 10.58 -8.53
CA VAL A 147 16.63 11.04 -7.55
C VAL A 147 15.96 11.78 -6.41
N ALA A 148 15.01 12.68 -6.73
CA ALA A 148 14.27 13.42 -5.71
C ALA A 148 13.43 12.49 -4.81
N ILE A 149 12.72 11.53 -5.42
CA ILE A 149 11.96 10.51 -4.70
C ILE A 149 12.88 9.69 -3.80
N GLU A 150 14.04 9.25 -4.30
CA GLU A 150 14.98 8.44 -3.52
C GLU A 150 15.50 9.20 -2.29
N ARG A 151 15.95 10.45 -2.47
CA ARG A 151 16.48 11.28 -1.37
C ARG A 151 15.44 11.51 -0.28
N VAL A 152 14.22 11.92 -0.67
CA VAL A 152 13.12 12.13 0.28
C VAL A 152 12.71 10.81 0.94
N PHE A 153 12.62 9.72 0.16
CA PHE A 153 12.30 8.40 0.71
C PHE A 153 13.31 7.96 1.76
N ARG A 154 14.62 8.08 1.49
CA ARG A 154 15.67 7.68 2.45
C ARG A 154 15.59 8.47 3.75
N ALA A 155 15.42 9.79 3.67
CA ALA A 155 15.27 10.65 4.86
C ALA A 155 14.05 10.27 5.70
N TRP A 156 12.91 10.00 5.06
CA TRP A 156 11.71 9.49 5.73
C TRP A 156 11.92 8.10 6.32
N GLN A 157 12.65 7.24 5.60
CA GLN A 157 12.85 5.86 6.01
C GLN A 157 13.73 5.76 7.26
N GLU A 158 14.75 6.61 7.39
CA GLU A 158 15.54 6.75 8.62
C GLU A 158 14.64 7.10 9.81
N THR A 159 13.84 8.17 9.69
CA THR A 159 12.90 8.61 10.73
C THR A 159 11.92 7.50 11.12
N VAL A 160 11.33 6.83 10.12
CA VAL A 160 10.38 5.73 10.33
C VAL A 160 11.00 4.56 11.09
N ARG A 161 12.25 4.19 10.74
CA ARG A 161 12.96 3.09 11.37
C ARG A 161 13.33 3.43 12.81
N GLU A 162 13.78 4.67 13.07
CA GLU A 162 14.07 5.16 14.42
C GLU A 162 12.82 5.10 15.32
N GLU A 163 11.68 5.60 14.85
CA GLU A 163 10.42 5.56 15.59
C GLU A 163 9.99 4.13 15.94
N ALA A 164 10.10 3.20 14.99
CA ALA A 164 9.79 1.80 15.24
C ALA A 164 10.73 1.16 16.28
N VAL A 165 12.04 1.41 16.17
CA VAL A 165 13.04 0.89 17.12
C VAL A 165 12.82 1.46 18.52
N ASN A 166 12.53 2.76 18.62
CA ASN A 166 12.21 3.44 19.87
C ASN A 166 10.95 2.85 20.53
N ALA A 167 9.89 2.63 19.75
CA ALA A 167 8.65 2.01 20.23
C ALA A 167 8.87 0.58 20.76
N ALA A 168 9.76 -0.19 20.13
CA ALA A 168 10.07 -1.56 20.55
C ALA A 168 10.76 -1.64 21.93
N GLY A 169 11.39 -0.55 22.40
CA GLY A 169 11.99 -0.46 23.74
C GLY A 169 13.02 -1.57 24.02
N GLY A 170 13.82 -1.95 23.03
CA GLY A 170 14.86 -2.98 23.14
C GLY A 170 14.36 -4.43 23.10
N LYS A 171 13.05 -4.69 22.97
CA LYS A 171 12.49 -6.06 22.89
C LYS A 171 12.69 -6.73 21.52
N GLY A 172 13.14 -5.97 20.53
CA GLY A 172 13.18 -6.36 19.12
C GLY A 172 11.80 -6.33 18.46
N LEU A 173 11.78 -5.90 17.20
CA LEU A 173 10.59 -5.69 16.40
C LEU A 173 9.87 -7.00 16.07
N GLN A 174 8.56 -6.91 15.92
CA GLN A 174 7.73 -7.97 15.38
C GLN A 174 7.21 -7.47 14.04
N VAL A 175 7.59 -8.12 12.95
CA VAL A 175 7.29 -7.62 11.60
C VAL A 175 6.33 -8.54 10.86
N SER A 176 5.50 -7.95 10.01
CA SER A 176 4.65 -8.63 9.06
C SER A 176 5.27 -8.53 7.68
N ILE A 177 5.27 -9.65 6.95
CA ILE A 177 5.92 -9.77 5.65
C ILE A 177 4.96 -10.42 4.67
N ASP A 178 4.81 -9.79 3.52
CA ASP A 178 3.99 -10.30 2.43
C ASP A 178 4.52 -9.81 1.08
N GLY A 179 4.31 -10.62 0.04
CA GLY A 179 4.68 -10.35 -1.35
C GLY A 179 3.47 -10.07 -2.22
N GLN A 180 3.47 -8.95 -2.97
CA GLN A 180 2.43 -8.64 -3.96
C GLN A 180 2.98 -8.69 -5.38
N PHE A 181 2.32 -9.49 -6.21
CA PHE A 181 2.63 -9.74 -7.62
C PHE A 181 1.85 -8.79 -8.55
N ASP A 182 2.50 -8.31 -9.62
CA ASP A 182 1.99 -7.31 -10.57
C ASP A 182 1.15 -7.89 -11.72
N SER A 183 0.26 -8.86 -11.50
CA SER A 183 -0.41 -9.50 -12.65
C SER A 183 -1.69 -8.78 -13.15
N PRO A 184 -1.71 -8.19 -14.35
CA PRO A 184 -2.81 -8.29 -15.30
C PRO A 184 -2.44 -9.31 -16.40
N ARG A 185 -3.40 -10.06 -16.96
CA ARG A 185 -3.19 -10.84 -18.21
C ARG A 185 -1.99 -11.83 -18.18
N HIS A 186 -2.05 -12.79 -17.25
CA HIS A 186 -1.36 -14.10 -17.31
C HIS A 186 0.16 -14.22 -17.13
N THR A 187 0.95 -13.13 -17.05
CA THR A 187 2.36 -13.24 -16.62
C THR A 187 2.67 -12.29 -15.47
N THR A 188 3.39 -12.76 -14.44
CA THR A 188 3.90 -11.88 -13.40
C THR A 188 5.36 -11.55 -13.65
N SER A 189 5.62 -10.28 -13.92
CA SER A 189 6.94 -9.72 -14.16
C SER A 189 7.59 -9.18 -12.91
N ASN A 190 6.83 -8.46 -12.08
CA ASN A 190 7.30 -7.82 -10.88
C ASN A 190 6.60 -8.37 -9.63
N CYS A 191 7.34 -8.36 -8.53
CA CYS A 191 6.85 -8.66 -7.20
C CYS A 191 7.41 -7.61 -6.26
N LYS A 192 6.64 -7.10 -5.31
CA LYS A 192 7.17 -6.32 -4.19
C LYS A 192 7.01 -7.09 -2.91
N VAL A 193 8.05 -7.10 -2.10
CA VAL A 193 8.00 -7.62 -0.74
C VAL A 193 8.06 -6.43 0.21
N THR A 194 7.16 -6.38 1.18
CA THR A 194 7.10 -5.29 2.17
C THR A 194 7.19 -5.84 3.58
N VAL A 195 8.05 -5.22 4.39
CA VAL A 195 8.23 -5.53 5.81
C VAL A 195 7.61 -4.40 6.62
N ILE A 196 6.59 -4.70 7.42
CA ILE A 196 5.85 -3.71 8.21
C ILE A 196 5.93 -4.08 9.68
N ASP A 197 6.31 -3.15 10.55
CA ASP A 197 6.26 -3.37 12.00
C ASP A 197 4.82 -3.58 12.46
N CYS A 198 4.57 -4.62 13.26
CA CYS A 198 3.22 -4.97 13.70
C CYS A 198 2.68 -4.02 14.79
N GLU A 199 3.57 -3.36 15.56
CA GLU A 199 3.19 -2.48 16.66
C GLU A 199 2.85 -1.07 16.17
N THR A 200 3.83 -0.39 15.57
CA THR A 200 3.69 0.97 15.01
C THR A 200 2.95 0.99 13.68
N LYS A 201 2.86 -0.16 12.99
CA LYS A 201 2.28 -0.31 11.64
C LYS A 201 3.05 0.45 10.56
N LEU A 202 4.30 0.83 10.82
CA LEU A 202 5.16 1.51 9.86
C LEU A 202 5.84 0.51 8.91
N ALA A 203 5.90 0.83 7.62
CA ALA A 203 6.62 0.05 6.63
C ALA A 203 8.13 0.34 6.72
N LEU A 204 8.91 -0.67 7.10
CA LEU A 204 10.34 -0.58 7.43
C LEU A 204 11.27 -0.86 6.25
N ALA A 205 10.82 -1.72 5.32
CA ALA A 205 11.55 -2.03 4.10
C ALA A 205 10.57 -2.43 3.00
N GLY A 206 10.96 -2.13 1.77
CA GLY A 206 10.27 -2.54 0.55
C GLY A 206 11.31 -2.93 -0.48
N VAL A 207 11.18 -4.13 -1.04
CA VAL A 207 12.08 -4.63 -2.09
C VAL A 207 11.25 -4.95 -3.34
N ALA A 208 11.60 -4.30 -4.44
CA ALA A 208 11.03 -4.56 -5.76
C ALA A 208 11.85 -5.63 -6.47
N MET A 209 11.18 -6.71 -6.84
CA MET A 209 11.74 -7.87 -7.53
C MET A 209 11.21 -7.96 -8.96
N HIS A 210 12.06 -8.36 -9.91
CA HIS A 210 11.67 -8.61 -11.30
C HIS A 210 12.13 -9.99 -11.74
N LYS A 211 11.33 -10.68 -12.57
CA LYS A 211 11.57 -12.06 -13.00
C LYS A 211 12.92 -12.28 -13.70
N ARG A 212 13.46 -11.23 -14.34
CA ARG A 212 14.74 -11.30 -15.04
C ARG A 212 15.94 -11.12 -14.11
N MET A 213 15.76 -10.70 -12.85
CA MET A 213 16.89 -10.50 -11.94
C MET A 213 17.67 -11.78 -11.67
N GLU A 214 18.98 -11.62 -11.46
CA GLU A 214 19.89 -12.71 -11.12
C GLU A 214 19.37 -13.49 -9.90
N GLY A 215 19.45 -14.83 -9.96
CA GLY A 215 18.94 -15.73 -8.92
C GLY A 215 17.44 -16.08 -9.01
N ILE A 216 16.66 -15.32 -9.78
CA ILE A 216 15.22 -15.58 -9.96
C ILE A 216 14.95 -16.61 -11.08
N ASP A 217 15.80 -16.66 -12.09
CA ASP A 217 15.72 -17.58 -13.24
C ASP A 217 14.35 -17.58 -13.96
N GLY A 218 13.66 -16.43 -13.99
CA GLY A 218 12.30 -16.34 -14.55
C GLY A 218 11.22 -17.03 -13.72
N ILE A 219 11.55 -17.61 -12.57
CA ILE A 219 10.62 -18.34 -11.70
C ILE A 219 10.00 -17.36 -10.72
N SER A 220 8.78 -16.89 -11.02
CA SER A 220 8.10 -15.84 -10.26
C SER A 220 7.99 -16.13 -8.76
N CYS A 221 7.77 -17.39 -8.35
CA CYS A 221 7.67 -17.72 -6.93
C CYS A 221 8.97 -17.44 -6.14
N ARG A 222 10.15 -17.41 -6.80
CA ARG A 222 11.43 -17.08 -6.16
C ARG A 222 11.56 -15.61 -5.81
N MET A 223 10.83 -14.73 -6.51
CA MET A 223 10.87 -13.30 -6.23
C MET A 223 10.47 -12.97 -4.80
N GLU A 224 9.45 -13.64 -4.27
CA GLU A 224 9.01 -13.43 -2.89
C GLU A 224 10.08 -13.91 -1.88
N SER A 225 10.71 -15.06 -2.11
CA SER A 225 11.72 -15.60 -1.19
C SER A 225 13.01 -14.78 -1.20
N GLU A 226 13.53 -14.44 -2.38
CA GLU A 226 14.73 -13.62 -2.51
C GLU A 226 14.47 -12.18 -2.04
N GLY A 227 13.33 -11.59 -2.43
CA GLY A 227 12.95 -10.25 -1.97
C GLY A 227 12.78 -10.17 -0.46
N THR A 228 12.22 -11.22 0.17
CA THR A 228 12.13 -11.28 1.64
C THR A 228 13.50 -11.37 2.29
N LEU A 229 14.41 -12.19 1.73
CA LEU A 229 15.76 -12.31 2.26
C LEU A 229 16.50 -10.97 2.18
N LEU A 230 16.43 -10.29 1.04
CA LEU A 230 17.03 -8.96 0.83
C LEU A 230 16.48 -7.95 1.84
N ALA A 231 15.16 -7.85 1.96
CA ALA A 231 14.52 -6.88 2.86
C ALA A 231 14.91 -7.08 4.33
N LEU A 232 14.96 -8.34 4.80
CA LEU A 232 15.36 -8.63 6.18
C LEU A 232 16.86 -8.47 6.41
N THR A 233 17.68 -8.81 5.42
CA THR A 233 19.13 -8.64 5.49
C THR A 233 19.51 -7.17 5.57
N GLU A 234 18.89 -6.32 4.75
CA GLU A 234 19.05 -4.86 4.78
C GLU A 234 18.77 -4.30 6.17
N LEU A 235 17.62 -4.64 6.75
CA LEU A 235 17.25 -4.18 8.09
C LEU A 235 18.25 -4.66 9.17
N VAL A 236 18.70 -5.92 9.10
CA VAL A 236 19.69 -6.45 10.05
C VAL A 236 21.05 -5.75 9.90
N ASP A 237 21.48 -5.48 8.67
CA ASP A 237 22.74 -4.79 8.39
C ASP A 237 22.70 -3.32 8.86
N ASP A 238 21.53 -2.69 8.79
CA ASP A 238 21.27 -1.35 9.33
C ASP A 238 21.10 -1.35 10.86
N GLY A 239 21.33 -2.48 11.53
CA GLY A 239 21.29 -2.60 12.99
C GLY A 239 19.87 -2.63 13.58
N ILE A 240 18.84 -2.88 12.76
CA ILE A 240 17.44 -2.90 13.20
C ILE A 240 17.12 -4.28 13.81
N PRO A 241 16.82 -4.37 15.11
CA PRO A 241 16.67 -5.65 15.80
C PRO A 241 15.30 -6.28 15.49
N ILE A 242 15.26 -7.29 14.62
CA ILE A 242 14.03 -8.03 14.31
C ILE A 242 14.00 -9.33 15.12
N ARG A 243 12.98 -9.48 15.98
CA ARG A 243 12.80 -10.68 16.82
C ARG A 243 11.92 -11.73 16.15
N THR A 244 10.81 -11.29 15.58
CA THR A 244 9.76 -12.17 15.07
C THR A 244 9.28 -11.69 13.73
N ARG A 245 8.98 -12.62 12.82
CA ARG A 245 8.20 -12.34 11.61
C ARG A 245 6.89 -13.14 11.59
N VAL A 246 5.81 -12.50 11.14
CA VAL A 246 4.54 -13.17 10.83
C VAL A 246 4.34 -13.18 9.32
N GLY A 247 3.84 -14.30 8.80
CA GLY A 247 3.58 -14.45 7.37
C GLY A 247 2.90 -15.77 7.03
N ASP A 248 2.85 -16.05 5.74
CA ASP A 248 2.25 -17.23 5.17
C ASP A 248 3.08 -18.50 5.39
N GLN A 249 2.46 -19.67 5.15
CA GLN A 249 3.13 -20.96 5.16
C GLN A 249 3.92 -21.21 3.85
N ASN A 250 4.67 -20.21 3.37
CA ASN A 250 5.48 -20.32 2.16
C ASN A 250 6.77 -21.10 2.46
N GLY A 251 6.86 -22.34 1.94
CA GLY A 251 7.99 -23.22 2.20
C GLY A 251 9.34 -22.67 1.75
N MET A 252 9.37 -21.90 0.65
CA MET A 252 10.61 -21.39 0.05
C MET A 252 11.15 -20.19 0.84
N VAL A 253 10.30 -19.21 1.15
CA VAL A 253 10.62 -18.10 2.07
C VAL A 253 11.12 -18.63 3.41
N ASN A 254 10.42 -19.62 3.96
CA ASN A 254 10.81 -20.18 5.25
C ASN A 254 12.13 -20.96 5.19
N LYS A 255 12.47 -21.58 4.06
CA LYS A 255 13.73 -22.29 3.88
C LYS A 255 14.89 -21.31 3.77
N ILE A 256 14.82 -20.35 2.86
CA ILE A 256 15.94 -19.43 2.58
C ILE A 256 16.33 -18.61 3.81
N LEU A 257 15.34 -18.16 4.59
CA LEU A 257 15.60 -17.38 5.81
C LEU A 257 16.20 -18.21 6.95
N ARG A 258 15.93 -19.52 7.00
CA ARG A 258 16.56 -20.41 8.00
C ARG A 258 17.98 -20.78 7.63
N GLU A 259 18.31 -20.80 6.34
CA GLU A 259 19.63 -21.17 5.84
C GLU A 259 20.60 -19.97 5.79
N ASN A 260 20.09 -18.74 5.91
CA ASN A 260 20.91 -17.54 5.95
C ASN A 260 21.26 -17.12 7.40
N ALA A 261 22.57 -16.99 7.68
CA ALA A 261 23.10 -16.65 9.00
C ALA A 261 22.60 -15.31 9.56
N LYS A 262 22.24 -14.34 8.70
CA LYS A 262 21.72 -13.04 9.14
C LYS A 262 20.27 -13.10 9.57
N THR A 263 19.50 -14.09 9.13
CA THR A 263 18.05 -14.17 9.41
C THR A 263 17.63 -15.41 10.20
N GLU A 264 18.54 -16.37 10.43
CA GLU A 264 18.23 -17.64 11.12
C GLU A 264 17.67 -17.45 12.53
N HIS A 265 18.06 -16.36 13.21
CA HIS A 265 17.63 -16.03 14.56
C HIS A 265 16.21 -15.45 14.62
N ILE A 266 15.64 -15.04 13.48
CA ILE A 266 14.32 -14.42 13.41
C ILE A 266 13.23 -15.50 13.54
N ILE A 267 12.43 -15.40 14.58
CA ILE A 267 11.39 -16.39 14.88
C ILE A 267 10.24 -16.26 13.87
N MET A 268 9.95 -17.34 13.15
CA MET A 268 8.76 -17.41 12.30
C MET A 268 7.50 -17.71 13.12
N ARG A 269 6.44 -16.92 12.89
CA ARG A 269 5.07 -17.22 13.31
C ARG A 269 4.14 -17.29 12.10
N LEU A 270 3.13 -18.15 12.19
CA LEU A 270 2.08 -18.24 11.19
C LEU A 270 0.99 -17.20 11.46
N ASP A 271 0.43 -16.62 10.41
CA ASP A 271 -0.83 -15.88 10.54
C ASP A 271 -1.94 -16.81 11.09
N TRP A 272 -2.66 -16.33 12.11
CA TRP A 272 -3.78 -17.04 12.73
C TRP A 272 -4.83 -17.50 11.72
N TRP A 273 -5.09 -16.71 10.68
CA TRP A 273 -6.00 -17.04 9.60
C TRP A 273 -5.71 -18.41 8.99
N HIS A 274 -4.43 -18.77 8.81
CA HIS A 274 -4.03 -20.06 8.24
C HIS A 274 -4.27 -21.24 9.19
N ALA A 275 -4.35 -21.01 10.49
CA ALA A 275 -4.75 -22.03 11.46
C ALA A 275 -6.27 -22.25 11.45
N GLN A 276 -7.07 -21.18 11.45
CA GLN A 276 -8.53 -21.29 11.55
C GLN A 276 -9.25 -21.55 10.22
N LYS A 277 -8.75 -21.05 9.08
CA LYS A 277 -9.44 -21.15 7.78
C LYS A 277 -9.64 -22.59 7.31
N PRO A 278 -8.64 -23.49 7.35
CA PRO A 278 -8.84 -24.89 7.01
C PRO A 278 -9.84 -25.56 7.96
N LEU A 279 -9.72 -25.29 9.27
CA LEU A 279 -10.62 -25.83 10.28
C LEU A 279 -12.08 -25.39 10.06
N ARG A 280 -12.31 -24.11 9.73
CA ARG A 280 -13.64 -23.60 9.35
C ARG A 280 -14.21 -24.30 8.14
N LYS A 281 -13.42 -24.48 7.08
CA LYS A 281 -13.86 -25.16 5.86
C LYS A 281 -14.25 -26.61 6.15
N GLU A 282 -13.46 -27.30 6.96
CA GLU A 282 -13.71 -28.68 7.35
C GLU A 282 -14.96 -28.79 8.23
N TRP A 283 -15.05 -27.98 9.29
CA TRP A 283 -16.22 -27.97 10.18
C TRP A 283 -17.50 -27.62 9.42
N TRP A 284 -17.45 -26.68 8.46
CA TRP A 284 -18.61 -26.34 7.65
C TRP A 284 -19.10 -27.50 6.78
N LYS A 285 -18.20 -28.36 6.28
CA LYS A 285 -18.61 -29.61 5.59
C LYS A 285 -19.32 -30.56 6.56
N LEU A 286 -18.76 -30.77 7.75
CA LEU A 286 -19.37 -31.61 8.78
C LEU A 286 -20.77 -31.12 9.17
N VAL A 287 -20.99 -29.80 9.29
CA VAL A 287 -22.30 -29.21 9.61
C VAL A 287 -23.32 -29.41 8.49
N LYS A 288 -22.90 -29.41 7.22
CA LYS A 288 -23.80 -29.70 6.09
C LYS A 288 -24.30 -31.14 6.10
N GLU A 289 -23.42 -32.07 6.43
CA GLU A 289 -23.74 -33.50 6.53
C GLU A 289 -24.46 -33.84 7.85
N ASN A 290 -24.20 -33.06 8.90
CA ASN A 290 -24.73 -33.24 10.26
C ASN A 290 -25.31 -31.91 10.80
N PRO A 291 -26.52 -31.49 10.38
CA PRO A 291 -27.14 -30.22 10.77
C PRO A 291 -27.26 -30.01 12.30
N GLN A 292 -27.31 -31.10 13.07
CA GLN A 292 -27.31 -31.08 14.53
C GLN A 292 -26.07 -30.40 15.13
N LEU A 293 -24.96 -30.28 14.39
CA LEU A 293 -23.74 -29.59 14.82
C LEU A 293 -23.79 -28.06 14.61
N ALA A 294 -24.78 -27.54 13.88
CA ALA A 294 -24.88 -26.10 13.60
C ALA A 294 -24.92 -25.21 14.86
N PRO A 295 -25.63 -25.57 15.96
CA PRO A 295 -25.69 -24.74 17.16
C PRO A 295 -24.33 -24.55 17.85
N ILE A 296 -23.42 -25.53 17.75
CA ILE A 296 -22.10 -25.46 18.40
C ILE A 296 -21.02 -24.82 17.53
N TYR A 297 -21.25 -24.71 16.21
CA TYR A 297 -20.29 -24.11 15.26
C TYR A 297 -19.85 -22.71 15.71
N ARG A 298 -20.82 -21.83 15.95
CA ARG A 298 -20.53 -20.44 16.37
C ARG A 298 -19.86 -20.39 17.74
N ALA A 299 -20.33 -21.22 18.67
CA ALA A 299 -19.78 -21.29 20.03
C ALA A 299 -18.31 -21.74 20.01
N PHE A 300 -17.97 -22.73 19.19
CA PHE A 300 -16.61 -23.21 19.04
C PHE A 300 -15.68 -22.12 18.49
N PHE A 301 -16.03 -21.45 17.40
CA PHE A 301 -15.13 -20.43 16.83
C PHE A 301 -14.96 -19.23 17.77
N ASN A 302 -16.00 -18.85 18.51
CA ASN A 302 -15.87 -17.83 19.56
C ASN A 302 -14.92 -18.29 20.67
N HIS A 303 -15.03 -19.54 21.13
CA HIS A 303 -14.09 -20.14 22.09
C HIS A 303 -12.67 -20.15 21.53
N LEU A 304 -12.50 -20.61 20.30
CA LEU A 304 -11.21 -20.67 19.61
C LEU A 304 -10.52 -19.29 19.56
N TYR A 305 -11.24 -18.23 19.21
CA TYR A 305 -10.71 -16.85 19.26
C TYR A 305 -10.41 -16.38 20.69
N HIS A 306 -11.28 -16.69 21.64
CA HIS A 306 -11.07 -16.32 23.03
C HIS A 306 -9.79 -16.96 23.59
N VAL A 307 -9.61 -18.28 23.39
CA VAL A 307 -8.41 -18.99 23.81
C VAL A 307 -7.18 -18.45 23.10
N HIS A 308 -7.30 -18.18 21.79
CA HIS A 308 -6.21 -17.59 21.02
C HIS A 308 -5.72 -16.28 21.64
N HIS A 309 -6.62 -15.34 21.94
CA HIS A 309 -6.27 -14.05 22.54
C HIS A 309 -5.87 -14.16 24.02
N LYS A 310 -6.41 -15.12 24.77
CA LYS A 310 -6.10 -15.31 26.20
C LYS A 310 -4.67 -15.82 26.42
N TYR A 311 -4.14 -16.60 25.48
CA TYR A 311 -2.82 -17.24 25.57
C TYR A 311 -1.89 -16.77 24.44
N PRO A 312 -1.36 -15.54 24.54
CA PRO A 312 -0.54 -14.96 23.49
C PRO A 312 0.89 -15.48 23.46
N GLU A 313 1.42 -15.91 24.61
CA GLU A 313 2.81 -16.34 24.75
C GLU A 313 3.06 -17.73 24.15
N LYS A 314 4.29 -17.96 23.68
CA LYS A 314 4.69 -19.23 23.07
C LYS A 314 4.51 -20.41 24.03
N ASP A 315 4.91 -20.20 25.27
CA ASP A 315 4.99 -21.26 26.28
C ASP A 315 3.61 -21.69 26.76
N ASP A 316 2.60 -20.82 26.61
CA ASP A 316 1.20 -21.12 26.90
C ASP A 316 0.48 -21.85 25.76
N ARG A 317 1.04 -21.86 24.54
CA ARG A 317 0.37 -22.45 23.36
C ARG A 317 0.00 -23.92 23.53
N PRO A 318 0.81 -24.80 24.15
CA PRO A 318 0.42 -26.19 24.42
C PRO A 318 -0.79 -26.29 25.34
N ARG A 319 -0.84 -25.50 26.42
CA ARG A 319 -2.01 -25.43 27.30
C ARG A 319 -3.22 -24.90 26.54
N ALA A 320 -3.06 -23.84 25.77
CA ALA A 320 -4.11 -23.25 24.95
C ALA A 320 -4.70 -24.26 23.96
N LEU A 321 -3.86 -25.09 23.32
CA LEU A 321 -4.32 -26.16 22.44
C LEU A 321 -5.18 -27.18 23.19
N GLU A 322 -4.78 -27.59 24.39
CA GLU A 322 -5.60 -28.47 25.24
C GLU A 322 -6.93 -27.81 25.65
N VAL A 323 -6.96 -26.50 25.94
CA VAL A 323 -8.21 -25.78 26.23
C VAL A 323 -9.14 -25.74 25.00
N VAL A 324 -8.59 -25.66 23.79
CA VAL A 324 -9.39 -25.78 22.55
C VAL A 324 -9.90 -27.21 22.39
N GLN A 325 -9.05 -28.21 22.57
CA GLN A 325 -9.41 -29.61 22.44
C GLN A 325 -10.41 -30.06 23.51
N SER A 326 -10.38 -29.47 24.70
CA SER A 326 -11.33 -29.75 25.78
C SER A 326 -12.76 -29.33 25.44
N PHE A 327 -12.98 -28.61 24.33
CA PHE A 327 -14.31 -28.34 23.80
C PHE A 327 -15.11 -29.65 23.60
N VAL A 328 -14.45 -30.77 23.25
CA VAL A 328 -15.12 -32.08 23.14
C VAL A 328 -15.72 -32.55 24.47
N MET A 329 -15.12 -32.18 25.61
CA MET A 329 -15.65 -32.49 26.94
C MET A 329 -16.79 -31.54 27.31
N HIS A 330 -16.61 -30.25 27.00
CA HIS A 330 -17.60 -29.21 27.25
C HIS A 330 -18.94 -29.51 26.55
N ILE A 331 -18.93 -29.94 25.28
CA ILE A 331 -20.16 -30.28 24.54
C ILE A 331 -20.82 -31.59 24.99
N GLN A 332 -20.18 -32.37 25.85
CA GLN A 332 -20.79 -33.50 26.56
C GLN A 332 -21.38 -33.09 27.93
N GLY A 333 -21.23 -31.83 28.33
CA GLY A 333 -21.58 -31.36 29.67
C GLY A 333 -20.57 -31.79 30.76
N LYS A 334 -19.40 -32.32 30.37
CA LYS A 334 -18.33 -32.69 31.29
C LYS A 334 -17.41 -31.49 31.49
N HIS A 335 -17.39 -30.96 32.70
CA HIS A 335 -16.59 -29.78 33.07
C HIS A 335 -15.35 -30.10 33.90
N LYS A 336 -15.17 -31.37 34.29
CA LYS A 336 -13.99 -31.91 34.99
C LYS A 336 -13.63 -33.27 34.42
N TRP A 337 -12.33 -33.56 34.29
CA TRP A 337 -11.79 -34.81 33.75
C TRP A 337 -10.37 -35.06 34.27
N ASP A 338 -9.92 -36.32 34.21
CA ASP A 338 -8.59 -36.72 34.66
C ASP A 338 -7.50 -36.41 33.61
N LYS A 339 -6.24 -36.38 34.05
CA LYS A 339 -5.06 -36.24 33.16
C LYS A 339 -4.80 -37.50 32.33
N ARG A 340 -5.70 -37.78 31.39
CA ARG A 340 -5.68 -38.95 30.49
C ARG A 340 -6.25 -38.55 29.12
N ASP A 341 -6.16 -39.44 28.13
CA ASP A 341 -6.79 -39.28 26.81
C ASP A 341 -6.39 -38.01 26.05
N GLY A 342 -5.11 -37.62 26.15
CA GLY A 342 -4.56 -36.45 25.44
C GLY A 342 -4.60 -35.14 26.24
N PHE A 343 -5.11 -35.14 27.48
CA PHE A 343 -5.08 -33.98 28.38
C PHE A 343 -4.04 -34.16 29.48
N GLN A 344 -3.03 -33.28 29.51
CA GLN A 344 -1.96 -33.29 30.52
C GLN A 344 -1.91 -31.99 31.34
N LEU A 345 -2.29 -30.88 30.71
CA LEU A 345 -2.20 -29.52 31.24
C LEU A 345 -3.55 -28.99 31.72
N VAL A 346 -4.66 -29.47 31.15
CA VAL A 346 -6.01 -28.98 31.45
C VAL A 346 -6.91 -30.13 31.92
N THR A 347 -7.53 -29.98 33.10
CA THR A 347 -8.42 -30.98 33.72
C THR A 347 -9.82 -30.48 34.02
N GLU A 348 -10.09 -29.20 33.83
CA GLU A 348 -11.40 -28.60 34.05
C GLU A 348 -11.64 -27.38 33.16
N CYS A 349 -12.91 -27.02 32.96
CA CYS A 349 -13.27 -25.80 32.23
C CYS A 349 -12.95 -24.54 33.05
N GLU A 350 -12.33 -23.54 32.42
CA GLU A 350 -11.90 -22.29 33.07
C GLU A 350 -13.02 -21.24 33.24
N HIS A 351 -14.28 -21.62 33.06
CA HIS A 351 -15.41 -20.72 33.20
C HIS A 351 -16.17 -20.97 34.51
N GLY A 352 -16.64 -19.89 35.13
CA GLY A 352 -17.60 -19.98 36.24
C GLY A 352 -18.97 -20.48 35.79
N GLN A 353 -19.94 -20.43 36.71
CA GLN A 353 -21.31 -20.83 36.39
C GLN A 353 -21.91 -19.87 35.34
N LEU A 354 -22.28 -20.41 34.19
CA LEU A 354 -22.84 -19.61 33.10
C LEU A 354 -24.28 -19.20 33.41
N LYS A 355 -24.71 -18.02 32.92
CA LYS A 355 -26.07 -17.50 33.11
C LYS A 355 -27.12 -18.55 32.73
N ARG A 356 -28.18 -18.62 33.53
CA ARG A 356 -29.33 -19.52 33.32
C ARG A 356 -29.94 -19.23 31.94
N MET A 357 -30.06 -20.27 31.10
CA MET A 357 -30.65 -20.15 29.76
C MET A 357 -32.08 -19.61 29.85
N LYS A 358 -32.57 -18.92 28.82
CA LYS A 358 -33.98 -18.52 28.76
C LYS A 358 -34.87 -19.77 28.69
N LYS A 359 -36.11 -19.67 29.16
CA LYS A 359 -37.05 -20.81 29.18
C LYS A 359 -37.25 -21.33 27.76
N GLY A 360 -36.87 -22.58 27.49
CA GLY A 360 -36.97 -23.22 26.16
C GLY A 360 -35.65 -23.40 25.40
N GLU A 361 -34.57 -22.72 25.81
CA GLU A 361 -33.25 -22.87 25.23
C GLU A 361 -32.51 -24.10 25.80
N LYS A 362 -32.20 -25.10 24.95
CA LYS A 362 -31.34 -26.23 25.32
C LYS A 362 -29.95 -26.04 24.73
N ARG A 363 -28.91 -26.17 25.57
CA ARG A 363 -27.55 -26.33 25.05
C ARG A 363 -27.45 -27.69 24.38
N LEU A 364 -26.98 -27.72 23.15
CA LEU A 364 -26.69 -28.98 22.49
C LEU A 364 -25.67 -29.73 23.35
N THR A 365 -26.06 -30.90 23.82
CA THR A 365 -25.18 -31.82 24.53
C THR A 365 -25.11 -33.09 23.72
N LEU A 366 -23.93 -33.42 23.20
CA LEU A 366 -23.72 -34.66 22.45
C LEU A 366 -23.55 -35.82 23.43
N LYS A 367 -24.10 -36.99 23.09
CA LYS A 367 -23.93 -38.20 23.88
C LYS A 367 -22.47 -38.66 23.77
N ALA A 368 -21.92 -39.19 24.87
CA ALA A 368 -20.61 -39.82 24.84
C ALA A 368 -20.62 -40.98 23.82
N GLY A 369 -19.59 -41.06 22.98
CA GLY A 369 -19.46 -42.07 21.93
C GLY A 369 -20.40 -41.89 20.72
N SER A 370 -21.07 -40.74 20.58
CA SER A 370 -21.86 -40.49 19.37
C SER A 370 -20.96 -40.29 18.15
N PRO A 371 -21.39 -40.69 16.93
CA PRO A 371 -20.61 -40.49 15.71
C PRO A 371 -20.22 -39.02 15.49
N GLU A 372 -21.10 -38.09 15.82
CA GLU A 372 -20.85 -36.65 15.66
C GLU A 372 -19.78 -36.12 16.61
N LEU A 373 -19.73 -36.63 17.83
CA LEU A 373 -18.70 -36.27 18.80
C LEU A 373 -17.33 -36.74 18.32
N GLU A 374 -17.26 -37.93 17.73
CA GLU A 374 -16.01 -38.50 17.21
C GLU A 374 -15.49 -37.72 15.99
N LEU A 375 -16.39 -37.29 15.09
CA LEU A 375 -16.02 -36.39 13.98
C LEU A 375 -15.41 -35.08 14.46
N VAL A 376 -16.00 -34.46 15.50
CA VAL A 376 -15.44 -33.23 16.10
C VAL A 376 -14.11 -33.52 16.78
N ARG A 377 -13.98 -34.65 17.50
CA ARG A 377 -12.75 -35.07 18.15
C ARG A 377 -11.63 -35.26 17.14
N GLU A 378 -11.86 -36.03 16.08
CA GLU A 378 -10.88 -36.30 15.04
C GLU A 378 -10.34 -35.00 14.45
N MET A 379 -11.23 -34.11 14.03
CA MET A 379 -10.88 -32.82 13.44
C MET A 379 -10.05 -31.94 14.41
N LEU A 380 -10.38 -31.88 15.70
CA LEU A 380 -9.62 -31.10 16.69
C LEU A 380 -8.27 -31.71 17.07
N HIS A 381 -8.08 -33.00 16.86
CA HIS A 381 -6.82 -33.71 17.16
C HIS A 381 -5.97 -33.95 15.91
N LYS A 382 -6.36 -33.42 14.75
CA LYS A 382 -5.54 -33.51 13.53
C LYS A 382 -4.15 -32.92 13.76
N PRO A 383 -3.06 -33.66 13.47
CA PRO A 383 -1.70 -33.17 13.65
C PRO A 383 -1.42 -31.85 12.93
N ARG A 384 -2.04 -31.67 11.75
CA ARG A 384 -1.94 -30.43 10.97
C ARG A 384 -2.51 -29.22 11.70
N PHE A 385 -3.66 -29.38 12.36
CA PHE A 385 -4.26 -28.29 13.15
C PHE A 385 -3.41 -27.98 14.37
N GLY A 386 -2.99 -28.99 15.14
CA GLY A 386 -2.10 -28.80 16.29
C GLY A 386 -0.82 -28.06 15.94
N LYS A 387 -0.11 -28.49 14.89
CA LYS A 387 1.12 -27.83 14.43
C LYS A 387 0.88 -26.37 14.01
N ALA A 388 -0.19 -26.10 13.26
CA ALA A 388 -0.54 -24.75 12.84
C ALA A 388 -0.91 -23.87 14.04
N PHE A 389 -1.71 -24.37 14.98
CA PHE A 389 -2.13 -23.65 16.18
C PHE A 389 -0.94 -23.29 17.07
N LEU A 390 -0.02 -24.23 17.31
CA LEU A 390 1.17 -23.97 18.14
C LEU A 390 2.11 -22.93 17.52
N SER A 391 2.17 -22.86 16.19
CA SER A 391 3.04 -21.93 15.46
C SER A 391 2.39 -20.57 15.17
N ALA A 392 1.08 -20.44 15.35
CA ALA A 392 0.34 -19.22 15.04
C ALA A 392 0.71 -18.07 16.00
N ALA A 393 0.84 -16.88 15.45
CA ALA A 393 0.91 -15.63 16.20
C ALA A 393 -0.47 -15.28 16.78
N SER A 394 -0.49 -14.73 18.00
CA SER A 394 -1.74 -14.35 18.68
C SER A 394 -2.16 -12.90 18.51
N LEU A 395 -1.18 -12.00 18.45
CA LEU A 395 -1.40 -10.55 18.55
C LEU A 395 -0.93 -9.80 17.28
N ILE A 396 -0.31 -10.53 16.36
CA ILE A 396 0.24 -9.99 15.11
C ILE A 396 -0.27 -10.83 13.94
N ASP A 397 -0.50 -10.19 12.80
CA ASP A 397 -1.05 -10.81 11.59
C ASP A 397 -0.56 -10.09 10.30
N THR A 398 -1.03 -10.58 9.14
CA THR A 398 -0.71 -10.04 7.81
C THR A 398 -1.73 -9.03 7.29
N ALA A 399 -2.76 -8.68 8.09
CA ALA A 399 -3.81 -7.76 7.63
C ALA A 399 -3.27 -6.35 7.36
N ILE A 400 -2.17 -5.97 8.02
CA ILE A 400 -1.51 -4.69 7.75
C ILE A 400 -0.87 -4.65 6.35
N ASN A 401 -0.28 -5.76 5.91
CA ASN A 401 0.22 -5.90 4.54
C ASN A 401 -0.92 -5.87 3.52
N GLU A 402 -2.05 -6.53 3.79
CA GLU A 402 -3.24 -6.43 2.92
C GLU A 402 -3.71 -4.97 2.75
N SER A 403 -3.65 -4.19 3.83
CA SER A 403 -4.01 -2.77 3.81
C SER A 403 -3.03 -1.94 2.97
N TYR A 404 -1.73 -2.13 3.16
CA TYR A 404 -0.69 -1.51 2.35
C TYR A 404 -0.79 -1.91 0.87
N HIS A 405 -0.95 -3.21 0.60
CA HIS A 405 -1.13 -3.77 -0.74
C HIS A 405 -2.33 -3.16 -1.46
N SER A 406 -3.42 -2.91 -0.76
CA SER A 406 -4.59 -2.25 -1.33
C SER A 406 -4.31 -0.78 -1.69
N LEU A 407 -3.61 -0.05 -0.82
CA LEU A 407 -3.19 1.33 -1.07
C LEU A 407 -2.22 1.44 -2.25
N SER A 408 -1.23 0.56 -2.30
CA SER A 408 -0.17 0.60 -3.28
C SER A 408 -0.65 0.42 -4.74
N LEU A 409 -1.85 -0.13 -4.93
CA LEU A 409 -2.50 -0.22 -6.24
C LEU A 409 -2.90 1.16 -6.80
N MET A 410 -2.94 2.19 -5.97
CA MET A 410 -3.08 3.59 -6.43
C MET A 410 -1.90 3.99 -7.32
N TYR A 411 -0.68 3.58 -6.95
CA TYR A 411 0.55 3.93 -7.65
C TYR A 411 0.93 2.92 -8.73
N SER A 412 0.79 1.64 -8.40
CA SER A 412 1.07 0.50 -9.29
C SER A 412 -0.20 -0.31 -9.55
N PRO A 413 -1.22 0.23 -10.24
CA PRO A 413 -2.43 -0.51 -10.53
C PRO A 413 -2.10 -1.69 -11.44
N LYS A 414 -2.69 -2.85 -11.16
CA LYS A 414 -2.42 -4.07 -11.93
C LYS A 414 -2.67 -3.87 -13.42
N ARG A 415 -3.56 -2.99 -13.86
CA ARG A 415 -3.93 -2.85 -15.28
C ARG A 415 -2.83 -2.33 -16.21
N PHE A 416 -1.76 -1.71 -15.69
CA PHE A 416 -0.69 -1.18 -16.52
C PHE A 416 0.60 -1.94 -16.26
N ALA A 417 1.29 -2.34 -17.34
CA ALA A 417 2.65 -2.82 -17.25
C ALA A 417 3.56 -1.73 -16.63
N CYS A 418 4.54 -2.16 -15.85
CA CYS A 418 5.44 -1.26 -15.15
C CYS A 418 6.86 -1.78 -15.26
N ALA A 419 7.76 -0.96 -15.83
CA ALA A 419 9.17 -1.30 -15.86
C ALA A 419 9.73 -1.35 -14.42
N PRO A 420 10.78 -2.16 -14.15
CA PRO A 420 11.30 -2.37 -12.80
C PRO A 420 11.70 -1.09 -12.06
N LEU A 421 12.37 -0.15 -12.75
CA LEU A 421 12.72 1.17 -12.21
C LEU A 421 11.49 1.90 -11.66
N TYR A 422 10.46 2.09 -12.49
CA TYR A 422 9.24 2.78 -12.06
C TYR A 422 8.47 2.00 -11.01
N TYR A 423 8.55 0.67 -11.02
CA TYR A 423 7.90 -0.18 -10.04
C TYR A 423 8.50 0.02 -8.64
N GLN A 424 9.83 0.13 -8.55
CA GLN A 424 10.54 0.48 -7.33
C GLN A 424 10.19 1.88 -6.83
N LEU A 425 10.24 2.90 -7.70
CA LEU A 425 9.87 4.27 -7.33
C LEU A 425 8.41 4.36 -6.82
N LYS A 426 7.47 3.68 -7.50
CA LYS A 426 6.06 3.61 -7.09
C LYS A 426 5.87 2.87 -5.77
N MET A 427 6.70 1.87 -5.47
CA MET A 427 6.70 1.20 -4.17
C MET A 427 7.16 2.16 -3.08
N TRP A 428 8.24 2.93 -3.28
CA TRP A 428 8.68 3.96 -2.35
C TRP A 428 7.60 5.02 -2.10
N LEU A 429 6.94 5.52 -3.16
CA LEU A 429 5.80 6.44 -3.04
C LEU A 429 4.64 5.82 -2.26
N SER A 430 4.35 4.53 -2.47
CA SER A 430 3.34 3.81 -1.70
C SER A 430 3.71 3.72 -0.22
N MET A 431 4.99 3.52 0.09
CA MET A 431 5.50 3.50 1.47
C MET A 431 5.46 4.89 2.11
N LEU A 432 5.85 5.96 1.41
CA LEU A 432 5.72 7.34 1.90
C LEU A 432 4.27 7.70 2.24
N HIS A 433 3.34 7.40 1.33
CA HIS A 433 1.92 7.59 1.57
C HIS A 433 1.47 6.78 2.80
N PHE A 434 1.81 5.50 2.85
CA PHE A 434 1.39 4.65 3.96
C PHE A 434 1.98 5.11 5.29
N ASN A 435 3.26 5.42 5.35
CA ASN A 435 3.97 5.82 6.56
C ASN A 435 3.54 7.20 7.05
N SER A 436 3.34 8.19 6.17
CA SER A 436 2.78 9.50 6.57
C SER A 436 1.45 9.35 7.29
N MET A 437 0.54 8.53 6.74
CA MET A 437 -0.72 8.22 7.41
C MET A 437 -0.55 7.54 8.77
N LYS A 438 0.44 6.67 8.94
CA LYS A 438 0.67 5.92 10.17
C LYS A 438 1.38 6.74 11.24
N LEU A 439 2.34 7.56 10.86
CA LEU A 439 2.96 8.54 11.75
C LEU A 439 1.92 9.52 12.28
N ASN A 440 1.07 10.06 11.41
CA ASN A 440 0.00 10.96 11.82
C ASN A 440 -1.06 10.27 12.72
N ASP A 441 -1.36 8.98 12.47
CA ASP A 441 -2.19 8.17 13.39
C ASP A 441 -1.49 8.00 14.78
N LEU A 442 -0.18 7.77 14.82
CA LEU A 442 0.61 7.59 16.06
C LEU A 442 0.72 8.90 16.86
N LEU A 443 0.89 10.03 16.17
CA LEU A 443 0.92 11.37 16.76
C LEU A 443 -0.48 11.87 17.17
N GLY A 444 -1.54 11.15 16.81
CA GLY A 444 -2.91 11.51 17.14
C GLY A 444 -3.47 12.70 16.35
N THR A 445 -2.82 13.09 15.23
CA THR A 445 -3.24 14.22 14.40
C THR A 445 -4.41 13.86 13.46
N ARG A 446 -4.66 12.56 13.21
CA ARG A 446 -5.78 12.09 12.38
C ARG A 446 -7.05 11.76 13.16
N ASN A 447 -8.03 12.64 13.04
CA ASN A 447 -9.33 12.48 13.68
C ASN A 447 -10.22 11.46 12.94
N GLU A 448 -11.06 10.74 13.70
CA GLU A 448 -12.09 9.86 13.15
C GLU A 448 -13.30 10.70 12.74
N ILE A 449 -13.57 10.80 11.44
CA ILE A 449 -14.63 11.66 10.86
C ILE A 449 -15.91 10.89 10.51
N GLY A 450 -15.92 9.57 10.68
CA GLY A 450 -17.11 8.77 10.43
C GLY A 450 -16.83 7.28 10.46
N ASN A 451 -17.90 6.47 10.52
CA ASN A 451 -17.82 5.02 10.60
C ASN A 451 -18.82 4.37 9.64
N SER A 452 -18.40 3.31 8.97
CA SER A 452 -19.27 2.48 8.14
C SER A 452 -19.28 1.05 8.68
N VAL A 453 -20.47 0.55 9.01
CA VAL A 453 -20.64 -0.85 9.42
C VAL A 453 -20.74 -1.71 8.17
N LEU A 454 -19.77 -2.60 8.00
CA LEU A 454 -19.77 -3.59 6.93
C LEU A 454 -20.44 -4.87 7.44
N SER A 455 -21.75 -5.02 7.15
CA SER A 455 -22.43 -6.30 7.30
C SER A 455 -22.18 -7.16 6.04
N ARG A 456 -21.72 -8.39 6.21
CA ARG A 456 -21.65 -9.37 5.11
C ARG A 456 -22.51 -10.57 5.47
N LYS A 457 -23.39 -11.00 4.57
CA LYS A 457 -24.18 -12.24 4.72
C LYS A 457 -23.23 -13.40 5.08
N GLY A 458 -23.43 -14.01 6.25
CA GLY A 458 -22.63 -15.15 6.75
C GLY A 458 -21.39 -14.82 7.59
N ARG A 459 -20.99 -13.54 7.75
CA ARG A 459 -20.00 -13.16 8.77
C ARG A 459 -20.70 -12.93 10.11
N VAL A 460 -20.21 -13.62 11.13
CA VAL A 460 -20.72 -13.53 12.52
C VAL A 460 -20.31 -12.22 13.21
N VAL A 461 -19.30 -11.53 12.68
CA VAL A 461 -18.70 -10.31 13.25
C VAL A 461 -19.00 -9.12 12.35
N LEU A 462 -19.54 -8.05 12.94
CA LEU A 462 -19.67 -6.74 12.31
C LEU A 462 -18.29 -6.11 12.23
N ALA A 463 -17.84 -5.77 11.01
CA ALA A 463 -16.62 -5.02 10.83
C ALA A 463 -16.97 -3.53 10.74
N ILE A 464 -16.33 -2.69 11.54
CA ILE A 464 -16.49 -1.24 11.49
C ILE A 464 -15.30 -0.68 10.72
N LYS A 465 -15.55 -0.08 9.57
CA LYS A 465 -14.55 0.67 8.81
C LYS A 465 -14.59 2.13 9.30
N ARG A 466 -13.53 2.54 9.98
CA ARG A 466 -13.37 3.91 10.48
C ARG A 466 -12.79 4.79 9.38
N LYS A 467 -13.46 5.90 9.10
CA LYS A 467 -13.00 6.94 8.18
C LYS A 467 -12.19 7.95 8.99
N ARG A 468 -10.94 8.16 8.58
CA ARG A 468 -10.04 9.17 9.15
C ARG A 468 -10.04 10.44 8.31
N SER A 469 -9.68 11.57 8.91
CA SER A 469 -9.43 12.83 8.19
C SER A 469 -8.39 12.65 7.08
N VAL A 470 -8.45 13.54 6.08
CA VAL A 470 -7.46 13.58 4.98
C VAL A 470 -6.07 13.84 5.57
N ASP A 471 -5.05 13.28 4.93
CA ASP A 471 -3.65 13.49 5.28
C ASP A 471 -3.03 14.46 4.27
N GLU A 472 -2.22 15.40 4.74
CA GLU A 472 -1.61 16.45 3.91
C GLU A 472 -0.50 15.90 3.01
N HIS A 473 0.15 14.79 3.41
CA HIS A 473 1.23 14.17 2.65
C HIS A 473 2.36 15.14 2.26
N THR A 474 2.94 15.83 3.25
CA THR A 474 4.01 16.85 3.08
C THR A 474 5.18 16.38 2.21
N TRP A 475 5.49 15.09 2.24
CA TRP A 475 6.50 14.45 1.38
C TRP A 475 6.31 14.74 -0.12
N ARG A 476 5.08 15.07 -0.59
CA ARG A 476 4.85 15.47 -1.98
C ARG A 476 5.50 16.80 -2.29
N GLU A 477 5.36 17.78 -1.40
CA GLU A 477 5.97 19.09 -1.52
C GLU A 477 7.48 18.99 -1.38
N GLU A 478 7.96 18.18 -0.43
CA GLU A 478 9.39 17.89 -0.26
C GLU A 478 10.01 17.30 -1.55
N ILE A 479 9.33 16.37 -2.23
CA ILE A 479 9.80 15.84 -3.53
C ILE A 479 9.78 16.93 -4.61
N MET A 480 8.76 17.79 -4.64
CA MET A 480 8.68 18.88 -5.61
C MET A 480 9.85 19.85 -5.43
N GLU A 481 10.15 20.25 -4.19
CA GLU A 481 11.28 21.11 -3.87
C GLU A 481 12.63 20.44 -4.20
N GLU A 482 12.82 19.19 -3.77
CA GLU A 482 14.05 18.45 -4.03
C GLU A 482 14.26 18.23 -5.54
N SER A 483 13.20 18.07 -6.31
CA SER A 483 13.30 17.91 -7.77
C SER A 483 13.81 19.17 -8.48
N ILE A 484 13.57 20.37 -7.93
CA ILE A 484 14.15 21.61 -8.44
C ILE A 484 15.65 21.63 -8.14
N ARG A 485 16.06 21.23 -6.93
CA ARG A 485 17.48 21.15 -6.54
C ARG A 485 18.24 20.16 -7.44
N VAL A 486 17.69 18.96 -7.65
CA VAL A 486 18.27 17.96 -8.57
C VAL A 486 18.43 18.52 -9.99
N ARG A 487 17.45 19.30 -10.47
CA ARG A 487 17.55 19.96 -11.79
C ARG A 487 18.70 20.96 -11.84
N ASP A 488 18.88 21.77 -10.80
CA ASP A 488 19.98 22.72 -10.71
C ASP A 488 21.34 22.02 -10.65
N GLU A 489 21.46 20.97 -9.83
CA GLU A 489 22.66 20.11 -9.75
C GLU A 489 23.03 19.53 -11.12
N GLN A 490 22.07 18.96 -11.85
CA GLN A 490 22.33 18.42 -13.18
C GLN A 490 22.79 19.47 -14.18
N CYS A 491 22.24 20.69 -14.10
CA CYS A 491 22.71 21.77 -14.94
C CYS A 491 24.15 22.16 -14.59
N ASN A 492 24.48 22.23 -13.30
CA ASN A 492 25.82 22.55 -12.83
C ASN A 492 26.84 21.48 -13.23
N ALA A 493 26.51 20.19 -13.09
CA ALA A 493 27.35 19.07 -13.55
C ALA A 493 27.59 19.12 -15.07
N ARG A 494 26.56 19.42 -15.88
CA ARG A 494 26.74 19.61 -17.34
C ARG A 494 27.67 20.79 -17.67
N VAL A 495 27.64 21.85 -16.87
CA VAL A 495 28.57 22.98 -17.01
C VAL A 495 29.98 22.57 -16.59
N ALA A 496 30.14 21.87 -15.45
CA ALA A 496 31.40 21.37 -14.93
C ALA A 496 32.12 20.43 -15.92
N ARG A 497 31.39 19.47 -16.51
CA ARG A 497 31.90 18.61 -17.60
C ARG A 497 32.38 19.40 -18.81
N ARG A 498 31.65 20.45 -19.20
CA ARG A 498 32.03 21.29 -20.34
C ARG A 498 33.30 22.11 -20.09
N ILE A 499 33.61 22.45 -18.83
CA ILE A 499 34.81 23.21 -18.45
C ILE A 499 35.99 22.32 -18.00
N GLY A 500 35.85 20.99 -18.07
CA GLY A 500 36.93 20.04 -17.80
C GLY A 500 37.30 19.90 -16.31
N MET A 501 36.36 20.17 -15.40
CA MET A 501 36.55 19.88 -13.98
C MET A 501 36.41 18.37 -13.72
N PRO A 502 37.28 17.73 -12.93
CA PRO A 502 37.10 16.34 -12.49
C PRO A 502 35.85 16.26 -11.61
N GLU A 503 34.93 15.34 -11.91
CA GLU A 503 33.75 15.07 -11.09
C GLU A 503 34.05 13.94 -10.10
N ASP A 504 33.46 14.03 -8.89
CA ASP A 504 33.30 12.85 -8.04
C ASP A 504 32.21 11.97 -8.69
N ASP A 505 32.58 10.74 -9.05
CA ASP A 505 31.90 9.84 -10.01
C ASP A 505 30.49 9.34 -9.63
N ILE A 506 29.88 9.84 -8.56
CA ILE A 506 28.63 9.29 -7.99
C ILE A 506 27.45 9.40 -8.98
N PHE A 507 27.34 10.50 -9.72
CA PHE A 507 26.20 10.74 -10.61
C PHE A 507 26.28 9.93 -11.91
N ASP A 508 27.49 9.79 -12.46
CA ASP A 508 27.73 8.98 -13.65
C ASP A 508 27.67 7.47 -13.32
N ASP A 509 28.11 7.05 -12.14
CA ASP A 509 27.91 5.69 -11.64
C ASP A 509 26.42 5.35 -11.46
N LEU A 510 25.61 6.28 -10.94
CA LEU A 510 24.16 6.06 -10.79
C LEU A 510 23.46 5.97 -12.16
N THR A 511 23.81 6.87 -13.08
CA THR A 511 23.22 6.92 -14.42
C THR A 511 23.58 5.66 -15.20
N LYS A 512 24.86 5.26 -15.14
CA LYS A 512 25.37 4.06 -15.79
C LYS A 512 24.80 2.78 -15.18
N TRP A 513 24.63 2.74 -13.86
CA TRP A 513 23.94 1.65 -13.16
C TRP A 513 22.49 1.50 -13.63
N TRP A 514 21.78 2.62 -13.86
CA TRP A 514 20.42 2.60 -14.41
C TRP A 514 20.36 2.22 -15.88
N GLU A 515 21.31 2.68 -16.71
CA GLU A 515 21.42 2.32 -18.13
C GLU A 515 21.75 0.82 -18.30
N GLU A 516 22.71 0.29 -17.53
CA GLU A 516 23.04 -1.14 -17.49
C GLU A 516 21.84 -1.99 -17.04
N LYS A 517 21.03 -1.48 -16.11
CA LYS A 517 19.77 -2.12 -15.68
C LYS A 517 18.69 -2.05 -16.78
N GLU A 518 18.52 -0.93 -17.48
CA GLU A 518 17.55 -0.79 -18.58
C GLU A 518 17.87 -1.74 -19.75
N GLU A 519 19.14 -1.88 -20.14
CA GLU A 519 19.60 -2.87 -21.14
C GLU A 519 19.26 -4.30 -20.71
N TRP A 520 19.39 -4.61 -19.42
CA TRP A 520 19.03 -5.91 -18.83
C TRP A 520 17.52 -6.16 -18.78
N TYR A 521 16.71 -5.10 -18.65
CA TYR A 521 15.26 -5.20 -18.55
C TYR A 521 14.53 -5.10 -19.88
N GLY A 522 15.22 -4.87 -21.00
CA GLY A 522 14.72 -5.05 -22.37
C GLY A 522 13.37 -4.40 -22.62
N LEU A 523 13.36 -3.06 -22.68
CA LEU A 523 12.27 -2.29 -23.29
C LEU A 523 12.56 -2.16 -24.79
N GLU A 524 12.34 -3.22 -25.55
CA GLU A 524 11.93 -3.02 -26.94
C GLU A 524 10.45 -2.66 -26.91
N GLU A 525 10.11 -1.51 -27.49
CA GLU A 525 8.74 -1.20 -27.87
C GLU A 525 8.25 -2.37 -28.74
N GLU A 526 7.37 -3.23 -28.20
CA GLU A 526 6.55 -4.10 -29.03
C GLU A 526 5.67 -3.18 -29.86
N ALA A 527 6.16 -2.86 -31.06
CA ALA A 527 5.35 -2.32 -32.13
C ALA A 527 4.18 -3.30 -32.34
N GLU A 528 2.98 -2.76 -32.33
CA GLU A 528 1.77 -3.48 -32.72
C GLU A 528 1.96 -3.98 -34.16
N GLU A 529 2.38 -5.24 -34.31
CA GLU A 529 2.16 -5.97 -35.56
C GLU A 529 0.66 -6.28 -35.62
N GLU A 530 -0.05 -5.53 -36.46
CA GLU A 530 -1.38 -5.87 -36.94
C GLU A 530 -1.31 -7.26 -37.58
N GLU A 531 -1.77 -8.29 -36.85
CA GLU A 531 -2.07 -9.58 -37.46
C GLU A 531 -3.33 -9.42 -38.32
N ASP A 532 -3.08 -9.24 -39.61
CA ASP A 532 -4.04 -9.36 -40.71
C ASP A 532 -4.82 -10.69 -40.57
N GLU A 533 -6.12 -10.60 -40.35
CA GLU A 533 -7.04 -11.74 -40.41
C GLU A 533 -7.10 -12.26 -41.85
N GLY A 534 -6.20 -13.19 -42.18
CA GLY A 534 -6.31 -14.03 -43.36
C GLY A 534 -7.36 -15.12 -43.16
N GLU A 535 -8.54 -14.91 -43.73
CA GLU A 535 -9.45 -15.98 -44.11
C GLU A 535 -8.71 -17.02 -44.99
N GLU A 536 -8.84 -18.31 -44.70
CA GLU A 536 -9.15 -19.37 -45.71
C GLU A 536 -9.20 -20.78 -45.07
N GLU A 537 -10.37 -21.41 -45.29
CA GLU A 537 -10.81 -22.83 -45.27
C GLU A 537 -10.41 -23.82 -44.16
#